data_AF-A0A847EKS6-F1
#
_entry.id   AF-A0A847EKS6-F1
#
_cell.length_a   1.000
_cell.length_b   1.000
_cell.length_c   1.000
_cell.angle_alpha   90.00
_cell.angle_beta   90.00
_cell.angle_gamma   90.00
#
_symmetry.space_group_name_H-M   'P 1'
#
loop_
_entity.id
_entity.type
_entity.pdbx_description
1 polymer ?
#
loop_
_entity_poly.entity_id
_entity_poly.type
_entity_poly.pdbx_seq_one_letter_code
_entity_poly.pdbx_strand_id
1 'polypeptide(L)'
;MADNNTDTRADWDVEAAPARPSEVDAERERLVAERAARREARLAALAPAPEPEPQSLATAAGPHDASAPGVAAGTGATAVSDLPVRTETVTHRSTDKFAGSLGLFLLRLVTAAIIGSHGLHHLLNLPATTELIGSTVLPAAGILAVVLGAAEVAIAIGLVFGLLTRVAGLGVVLVAGGALAFVLWGNWTPFEAGKPGFVGALELLLVAVGVLFMLVGGGGWSVDHGFRARRAEAKAA
;
A
#
# COMPACT_ATOMS: atom_id res chain seq x y z
N MET A 1 12.05 -45.68 34.43
CA MET A 1 12.67 -45.27 33.16
C MET A 1 11.55 -45.37 32.13
N ALA A 2 10.72 -44.32 32.04
CA ALA A 2 10.75 -43.34 30.94
C ALA A 2 10.20 -44.00 29.64
N ASP A 3 9.27 -43.48 28.84
CA ASP A 3 8.55 -42.21 28.70
C ASP A 3 7.63 -42.41 27.47
N ASN A 4 6.31 -42.20 27.60
CA ASN A 4 5.53 -41.06 27.10
C ASN A 4 5.45 -40.86 25.55
N ASN A 5 4.20 -40.58 25.13
CA ASN A 5 3.80 -39.67 24.05
C ASN A 5 3.41 -40.26 22.66
N THR A 6 2.09 -40.35 22.48
CA THR A 6 1.27 -39.82 21.35
C THR A 6 1.92 -39.68 19.97
N ASP A 7 1.28 -40.25 18.94
CA ASP A 7 0.87 -39.43 17.79
C ASP A 7 -0.18 -40.12 16.91
N THR A 8 -1.44 -39.80 17.20
CA THR A 8 -2.44 -39.54 16.18
C THR A 8 -1.96 -38.38 15.29
N ARG A 9 -1.09 -38.68 14.32
CA ARG A 9 -0.84 -37.84 13.13
C ARG A 9 -1.59 -38.50 11.97
N ALA A 10 -2.77 -37.99 11.65
CA ALA A 10 -2.93 -36.95 10.63
C ALA A 10 -3.08 -37.60 9.24
N ASP A 11 -4.32 -38.06 9.01
CA ASP A 11 -4.98 -38.13 7.70
C ASP A 11 -4.85 -36.76 7.00
N TRP A 12 -3.87 -36.61 6.11
CA TRP A 12 -3.75 -35.49 5.15
C TRP A 12 -3.00 -35.88 3.87
N ASP A 13 -3.07 -37.14 3.44
CA ASP A 13 -2.64 -37.49 2.08
C ASP A 13 -3.76 -37.13 1.08
N VAL A 14 -4.00 -35.83 0.93
CA VAL A 14 -4.64 -35.32 -0.29
C VAL A 14 -3.59 -35.39 -1.37
N GLU A 15 -3.56 -36.53 -2.05
CA GLU A 15 -2.81 -36.78 -3.27
C GLU A 15 -3.25 -35.75 -4.33
N ALA A 16 -2.54 -34.62 -4.38
CA ALA A 16 -2.62 -33.69 -5.48
C ALA A 16 -2.06 -34.40 -6.71
N ALA A 17 -2.95 -35.01 -7.48
CA ALA A 17 -2.62 -35.64 -8.74
C ALA A 17 -1.75 -34.69 -9.57
N PRO A 18 -0.55 -35.09 -10.03
CA PRO A 18 0.24 -34.25 -10.90
C PRO A 18 -0.56 -34.04 -12.19
N ALA A 19 -0.96 -32.79 -12.45
CA ALA A 19 -1.56 -32.42 -13.73
C ALA A 19 -0.66 -32.95 -14.85
N ARG A 20 -1.25 -33.68 -15.79
CA ARG A 20 -0.50 -34.36 -16.85
C ARG A 20 0.31 -33.31 -17.62
N PRO A 21 1.60 -33.55 -17.94
CA PRO A 21 2.46 -32.56 -18.60
C PRO A 21 1.81 -31.85 -19.80
N SER A 22 1.03 -32.59 -20.59
CA SER A 22 0.28 -32.09 -21.75
C SER A 22 -0.75 -30.98 -21.45
N GLU A 23 -1.29 -30.93 -20.24
CA GLU A 23 -2.31 -29.94 -19.85
C GLU A 23 -1.67 -28.59 -19.51
N VAL A 24 -0.53 -28.63 -18.82
CA VAL A 24 0.30 -27.45 -18.54
C VAL A 24 0.89 -26.88 -19.83
N ASP A 25 1.27 -27.75 -20.78
CA ASP A 25 1.77 -27.32 -22.09
C ASP A 25 0.67 -26.64 -22.92
N ALA A 26 -0.55 -27.22 -22.94
CA ALA A 26 -1.70 -26.62 -23.62
C ALA A 26 -2.12 -25.26 -22.99
N GLU A 27 -2.03 -25.15 -21.67
CA GLU A 27 -2.32 -23.89 -20.97
C GLU A 27 -1.25 -22.82 -21.26
N ARG A 28 0.02 -23.21 -21.33
CA ARG A 28 1.12 -22.31 -21.74
C ARG A 28 0.93 -21.80 -23.15
N GLU A 29 0.56 -22.66 -24.09
CA GLU A 29 0.27 -22.27 -25.48
C GLU A 29 -0.89 -21.28 -25.57
N ARG A 30 -1.97 -21.51 -24.83
CA ARG A 30 -3.11 -20.57 -24.74
C ARG A 30 -2.69 -19.21 -24.21
N LEU A 31 -1.88 -19.18 -23.16
CA LEU A 31 -1.38 -17.92 -22.58
C LEU A 31 -0.41 -17.20 -23.50
N VAL A 32 0.35 -17.91 -24.34
CA VAL A 32 1.22 -17.30 -25.37
C VAL A 32 0.37 -16.68 -26.48
N ALA A 33 -0.65 -17.41 -26.96
CA ALA A 33 -1.58 -16.91 -27.97
C ALA A 33 -2.34 -15.67 -27.48
N GLU A 34 -2.80 -15.66 -26.23
CA GLU A 34 -3.48 -14.50 -25.65
C GLU A 34 -2.56 -13.27 -25.55
N ARG A 35 -1.29 -13.47 -25.14
CA ARG A 35 -0.31 -12.37 -25.08
C ARG A 35 0.02 -11.82 -26.47
N ALA A 36 0.09 -12.67 -27.49
CA ALA A 36 0.29 -12.26 -28.88
C ALA A 36 -0.88 -11.39 -29.37
N ALA A 37 -2.12 -11.82 -29.16
CA ALA A 37 -3.31 -11.07 -29.53
C ALA A 37 -3.38 -9.70 -28.84
N ARG A 38 -3.05 -9.63 -27.54
CA ARG A 38 -2.99 -8.35 -26.80
C ARG A 38 -1.89 -7.42 -27.33
N ARG A 39 -0.75 -7.96 -27.77
CA ARG A 39 0.33 -7.18 -28.37
C ARG A 39 -0.08 -6.62 -29.73
N GLU A 40 -0.73 -7.42 -30.56
CA GLU A 40 -1.26 -6.98 -31.86
C GLU A 40 -2.33 -5.90 -31.71
N ALA A 41 -3.27 -6.07 -30.78
CA ALA A 41 -4.28 -5.04 -30.48
C ALA A 41 -3.63 -3.72 -30.03
N ARG A 42 -2.55 -3.79 -29.24
CA ARG A 42 -1.80 -2.61 -28.80
C ARG A 42 -1.02 -1.94 -29.92
N LEU A 43 -0.49 -2.71 -30.88
CA LEU A 43 0.18 -2.19 -32.06
C LEU A 43 -0.83 -1.57 -33.03
N ALA A 44 -1.99 -2.19 -33.23
CA ALA A 44 -3.09 -1.64 -34.03
C ALA A 44 -3.62 -0.31 -33.45
N ALA A 45 -3.73 -0.22 -32.12
CA ALA A 45 -4.12 1.02 -31.44
C ALA A 45 -3.03 2.11 -31.48
N LEU A 46 -1.76 1.75 -31.75
CA LEU A 46 -0.65 2.69 -31.87
C LEU A 46 -0.36 3.06 -33.34
N ALA A 47 -1.07 2.47 -34.29
CA ALA A 47 -0.98 2.85 -35.70
C ALA A 47 -1.55 4.28 -35.87
N PRO A 48 -0.81 5.22 -36.50
CA PRO A 48 -1.30 6.58 -36.70
C PRO A 48 -2.52 6.59 -37.63
N ALA A 49 -3.53 7.40 -37.28
CA ALA A 49 -4.75 7.56 -38.07
C ALA A 49 -4.44 8.13 -39.47
N PRO A 50 -5.14 7.70 -40.53
CA PRO A 50 -4.95 8.25 -41.87
C PRO A 50 -5.32 9.74 -41.90
N GLU A 51 -4.42 10.56 -42.45
CA GLU A 51 -4.61 12.02 -42.60
C GLU A 51 -5.85 12.35 -43.45
N PRO A 52 -6.65 13.37 -43.10
CA PRO A 52 -7.78 13.77 -43.92
C PRO A 52 -7.31 14.54 -45.18
N GLU A 53 -7.81 14.13 -46.35
CA GLU A 53 -7.56 14.80 -47.63
C GLU A 53 -8.00 16.29 -47.63
N PRO A 54 -7.27 17.18 -48.33
CA PRO A 54 -7.61 18.60 -48.36
C PRO A 54 -8.82 18.88 -49.26
N GLN A 55 -9.86 19.46 -48.67
CA GLN A 55 -11.04 19.97 -49.37
C GLN A 55 -10.66 21.19 -50.23
N SER A 56 -10.82 21.08 -51.55
CA SER A 56 -10.66 22.20 -52.48
C SER A 56 -11.88 23.13 -52.43
N LEU A 57 -11.64 24.38 -52.04
CA LEU A 57 -12.55 25.51 -52.18
C LEU A 57 -12.71 25.90 -53.66
N ALA A 58 -13.94 25.92 -54.18
CA ALA A 58 -14.28 26.69 -55.38
C ALA A 58 -15.74 27.21 -55.34
N THR A 59 -15.79 28.54 -55.35
CA THR A 59 -16.86 29.54 -55.37
C THR A 59 -17.89 29.41 -56.52
N ALA A 60 -19.15 29.78 -56.26
CA ALA A 60 -19.86 30.92 -56.92
C ALA A 60 -21.35 30.72 -57.30
N ALA A 61 -22.17 31.69 -56.82
CA ALA A 61 -23.24 32.41 -57.52
C ALA A 61 -24.63 31.78 -57.84
N GLY A 62 -25.65 32.30 -57.14
CA GLY A 62 -26.82 32.96 -57.77
C GLY A 62 -28.09 32.14 -58.07
N PRO A 63 -29.30 32.74 -57.95
CA PRO A 63 -30.55 32.08 -57.53
C PRO A 63 -31.57 31.84 -58.66
N HIS A 64 -32.63 31.03 -58.46
CA HIS A 64 -33.99 31.21 -59.03
C HIS A 64 -35.03 30.20 -58.49
N ASP A 65 -36.29 30.66 -58.44
CA ASP A 65 -37.50 30.14 -57.80
C ASP A 65 -38.08 28.79 -58.30
N ALA A 66 -38.86 28.09 -57.45
CA ALA A 66 -40.28 27.74 -57.65
C ALA A 66 -40.77 26.46 -56.90
N SER A 67 -41.86 26.62 -56.12
CA SER A 67 -43.05 25.74 -56.01
C SER A 67 -43.01 24.32 -55.38
N ALA A 68 -43.38 24.24 -54.09
CA ALA A 68 -44.37 23.36 -53.38
C ALA A 68 -44.43 21.80 -53.62
N PRO A 69 -45.26 21.03 -52.87
CA PRO A 69 -44.89 20.29 -51.66
C PRO A 69 -45.01 18.76 -51.79
N GLY A 70 -44.19 17.99 -51.06
CA GLY A 70 -44.21 16.52 -51.06
C GLY A 70 -44.00 15.92 -49.67
N VAL A 71 -45.05 15.29 -49.16
CA VAL A 71 -45.08 14.50 -47.93
C VAL A 71 -44.29 13.20 -48.14
N ALA A 72 -43.31 12.91 -47.27
CA ALA A 72 -42.88 11.54 -47.02
C ALA A 72 -42.21 11.43 -45.64
N ALA A 73 -42.81 10.58 -44.82
CA ALA A 73 -42.34 10.18 -43.50
C ALA A 73 -40.98 9.48 -43.60
N GLY A 74 -40.09 9.79 -42.65
CA GLY A 74 -38.77 9.18 -42.52
C GLY A 74 -38.31 9.25 -41.07
N THR A 75 -38.82 8.30 -40.30
CA THR A 75 -38.32 7.72 -39.04
C THR A 75 -37.02 8.33 -38.49
N GLY A 76 -37.13 8.97 -37.32
CA GLY A 76 -36.00 9.44 -36.55
C GLY A 76 -35.10 8.28 -36.13
N ALA A 77 -33.93 8.18 -36.75
CA ALA A 77 -32.77 7.52 -36.17
C ALA A 77 -32.03 8.58 -35.35
N THR A 78 -32.29 8.59 -34.04
CA THR A 78 -31.44 9.27 -33.06
C THR A 78 -30.01 8.81 -33.29
N ALA A 79 -29.15 9.72 -33.75
CA ALA A 79 -27.71 9.54 -33.76
C ALA A 79 -27.30 9.16 -32.34
N VAL A 80 -26.90 7.89 -32.17
CA VAL A 80 -26.18 7.46 -30.98
C VAL A 80 -24.84 8.17 -31.08
N SER A 81 -24.70 9.25 -30.32
CA SER A 81 -23.41 9.89 -30.10
C SER A 81 -22.46 8.84 -29.55
N ASP A 82 -21.57 8.31 -30.38
CA ASP A 82 -20.38 7.58 -29.96
C ASP A 82 -19.48 8.55 -29.18
N LEU A 83 -19.82 8.77 -27.92
CA LEU A 83 -18.88 9.35 -26.96
C LEU A 83 -17.82 8.27 -26.72
N PRO A 84 -16.52 8.56 -26.95
CA PRO A 84 -15.48 7.58 -26.70
C PRO A 84 -15.57 7.19 -25.23
N VAL A 85 -15.85 5.91 -24.98
CA VAL A 85 -15.83 5.32 -23.64
C VAL A 85 -14.46 5.64 -23.06
N ARG A 86 -14.42 6.59 -22.12
CA ARG A 86 -13.21 6.94 -21.38
C ARG A 86 -12.82 5.70 -20.59
N THR A 87 -11.93 4.89 -21.15
CA THR A 87 -11.27 3.82 -20.43
C THR A 87 -10.43 4.47 -19.34
N GLU A 88 -10.98 4.57 -18.14
CA GLU A 88 -10.21 4.94 -16.97
C GLU A 88 -9.16 3.86 -16.75
N THR A 89 -7.93 4.13 -17.18
CA THR A 89 -6.79 3.29 -16.83
C THR A 89 -6.59 3.41 -15.33
N VAL A 90 -7.09 2.44 -14.57
CA VAL A 90 -6.85 2.32 -13.13
C VAL A 90 -5.34 2.22 -12.93
N THR A 91 -4.74 3.35 -12.57
CA THR A 91 -3.31 3.43 -12.33
C THR A 91 -3.05 2.81 -10.96
N HIS A 92 -2.64 1.54 -10.96
CA HIS A 92 -2.31 0.82 -9.73
C HIS A 92 -1.11 1.49 -9.03
N ARG A 93 -1.23 1.80 -7.74
CA ARG A 93 -0.10 2.38 -7.00
C ARG A 93 1.08 1.40 -6.98
N SER A 94 2.28 1.93 -7.14
CA SER A 94 3.52 1.14 -7.10
C SER A 94 3.75 0.45 -5.75
N THR A 95 3.26 1.05 -4.66
CA THR A 95 3.27 0.51 -3.30
C THR A 95 2.50 -0.80 -3.16
N ASP A 96 1.51 -1.02 -4.02
CA ASP A 96 0.65 -2.21 -3.98
C ASP A 96 1.23 -3.36 -4.83
N LYS A 97 2.36 -3.14 -5.52
CA LYS A 97 3.09 -4.21 -6.22
C LYS A 97 3.77 -5.12 -5.19
N PHE A 98 3.88 -6.41 -5.50
CA PHE A 98 4.44 -7.45 -4.62
C PHE A 98 5.74 -7.02 -3.92
N ALA A 99 6.71 -6.52 -4.68
CA ALA A 99 8.01 -6.10 -4.13
C ALA A 99 7.89 -4.87 -3.20
N GLY A 100 7.06 -3.88 -3.54
CA GLY A 100 6.83 -2.70 -2.71
C GLY A 100 6.11 -3.05 -1.41
N SER A 101 5.13 -3.95 -1.50
CA SER A 101 4.39 -4.46 -0.35
C SER A 101 5.26 -5.33 0.57
N LEU A 102 6.12 -6.19 0.00
CA LEU A 102 7.06 -7.01 0.78
C LEU A 102 8.10 -6.14 1.50
N GLY A 103 8.64 -5.12 0.82
CA GLY A 103 9.57 -4.17 1.44
C GLY A 103 8.94 -3.41 2.61
N LEU A 104 7.69 -2.94 2.46
CA LEU A 104 6.96 -2.30 3.55
C LEU A 104 6.63 -3.26 4.70
N PHE A 105 6.29 -4.50 4.39
CA PHE A 105 6.06 -5.53 5.40
C PHE A 105 7.32 -5.83 6.21
N LEU A 106 8.47 -5.98 5.54
CA LEU A 106 9.76 -6.19 6.21
C LEU A 106 10.17 -5.00 7.06
N LEU A 107 10.04 -3.78 6.53
CA LEU A 107 10.32 -2.56 7.29
C LEU A 107 9.46 -2.52 8.57
N ARG A 108 8.17 -2.83 8.43
CA ARG A 108 7.23 -2.90 9.56
C ARG A 108 7.62 -3.96 10.58
N LEU A 109 8.02 -5.15 10.13
CA LEU A 109 8.45 -6.24 11.01
C LEU A 109 9.71 -5.84 11.80
N VAL A 110 10.69 -5.22 11.14
CA VAL A 110 11.92 -4.76 11.79
C VAL A 110 11.61 -3.63 12.78
N THR A 111 10.82 -2.63 12.38
CA THR A 111 10.42 -1.56 13.31
C THR A 111 9.65 -2.10 14.50
N ALA A 112 8.74 -3.06 14.28
CA ALA A 112 8.00 -3.73 15.35
C ALA A 112 8.92 -4.50 16.29
N ALA A 113 9.93 -5.20 15.77
CA ALA A 113 10.91 -5.90 16.60
C ALA A 113 11.71 -4.93 17.48
N ILE A 114 12.16 -3.80 16.92
CA ILE A 114 12.91 -2.77 17.66
C ILE A 114 12.03 -2.17 18.76
N ILE A 115 10.86 -1.62 18.41
CA ILE A 115 9.95 -1.01 19.38
C ILE A 115 9.42 -2.04 20.39
N GLY A 116 9.14 -3.26 19.95
CA GLY A 116 8.71 -4.34 20.83
C GLY A 116 9.79 -4.73 21.84
N SER A 117 11.06 -4.77 21.42
CA SER A 117 12.19 -5.02 22.33
C SER A 117 12.35 -3.89 23.36
N HIS A 118 12.16 -2.62 22.95
CA HIS A 118 12.15 -1.47 23.86
C HIS A 118 11.00 -1.55 24.86
N GLY A 119 9.77 -1.77 24.39
CA GLY A 119 8.60 -1.87 25.26
C GLY A 119 8.74 -2.98 26.30
N LEU A 120 9.25 -4.14 25.88
CA LEU A 120 9.51 -5.24 26.79
C LEU A 120 10.61 -4.88 27.80
N HIS A 121 11.69 -4.23 27.34
CA HIS A 121 12.75 -3.77 28.22
C HIS A 121 12.25 -2.74 29.25
N HIS A 122 11.41 -1.78 28.85
CA HIS A 122 10.83 -0.79 29.75
C HIS A 122 9.88 -1.41 30.77
N LEU A 123 9.09 -2.41 30.38
CA LEU A 123 8.18 -3.13 31.28
C LEU A 123 8.93 -4.08 32.24
N LEU A 124 10.03 -4.68 31.79
CA LEU A 124 10.83 -5.57 32.63
C LEU A 124 11.76 -4.78 33.58
N ASN A 125 12.20 -3.59 33.17
CA ASN A 125 13.05 -2.70 33.97
C ASN A 125 12.33 -1.39 34.31
N LEU A 126 11.19 -1.51 35.00
CA LEU A 126 10.41 -0.36 35.45
C LEU A 126 11.23 0.63 36.29
N PRO A 127 12.07 0.22 37.27
CA PRO A 127 12.84 1.17 38.08
C PRO A 127 13.77 2.06 37.23
N ALA A 128 14.53 1.47 36.32
CA ALA A 128 15.42 2.22 35.42
C ALA A 128 14.63 3.17 34.49
N THR A 129 13.47 2.73 34.01
CA THR A 129 12.58 3.55 33.17
C THR A 129 11.99 4.73 33.97
N THR A 130 11.63 4.50 35.23
CA THR A 130 11.13 5.57 36.11
C THR A 130 12.19 6.60 36.46
N GLU A 131 13.46 6.19 36.61
CA GLU A 131 14.57 7.11 36.82
C GLU A 131 14.86 7.93 35.56
N LEU A 132 14.86 7.31 34.39
CA LEU A 132 15.00 8.00 33.10
C LEU A 132 13.92 9.06 32.93
N ILE A 133 12.65 8.72 33.16
CA ILE A 133 11.54 9.68 33.06
C ILE A 133 11.62 10.72 34.18
N GLY A 134 12.01 10.33 35.40
CA GLY A 134 12.17 11.23 36.54
C GLY A 134 13.27 12.27 36.38
N SER A 135 14.25 12.01 35.50
CA SER A 135 15.27 12.99 35.11
C SER A 135 14.76 14.06 34.12
N THR A 136 13.53 13.90 33.61
CA THR A 136 12.87 14.82 32.68
C THR A 136 11.78 15.65 33.36
N VAL A 137 11.19 16.60 32.63
CA VAL A 137 10.15 17.52 33.13
C VAL A 137 8.77 16.86 33.29
N LEU A 138 8.67 15.54 33.12
CA LEU A 138 7.39 14.82 33.03
C LEU A 138 6.85 14.44 34.43
N PRO A 139 5.61 14.83 34.77
CA PRO A 139 4.99 14.45 36.05
C PRO A 139 4.59 12.97 36.06
N ALA A 140 4.56 12.35 37.25
CA ALA A 140 4.12 10.97 37.47
C ALA A 140 4.95 9.90 36.71
N ALA A 141 6.27 9.95 36.84
CA ALA A 141 7.23 9.03 36.20
C ALA A 141 6.89 7.53 36.35
N GLY A 142 6.36 7.12 37.51
CA GLY A 142 5.92 5.74 37.76
C GLY A 142 4.83 5.25 36.79
N ILE A 143 3.78 6.07 36.61
CA ILE A 143 2.64 5.73 35.75
C ILE A 143 3.06 5.82 34.28
N LEU A 144 3.81 6.86 33.93
CA LEU A 144 4.30 7.06 32.57
C LEU A 144 5.22 5.93 32.11
N ALA A 145 6.06 5.36 32.98
CA ALA A 145 6.91 4.22 32.63
C ALA A 145 6.08 3.00 32.17
N VAL A 146 5.02 2.67 32.93
CA VAL A 146 4.12 1.55 32.60
C VAL A 146 3.34 1.84 31.33
N VAL A 147 2.78 3.05 31.21
CA VAL A 147 2.00 3.47 30.02
C VAL A 147 2.88 3.47 28.78
N LEU A 148 4.12 3.97 28.87
CA LEU A 148 5.08 4.00 27.78
C LEU A 148 5.42 2.57 27.31
N GLY A 149 5.83 1.69 28.23
CA GLY A 149 6.17 0.32 27.88
C GLY A 149 4.98 -0.46 27.31
N ALA A 150 3.79 -0.29 27.89
CA ALA A 150 2.57 -0.91 27.38
C ALA A 150 2.16 -0.37 26.00
N ALA A 151 2.30 0.95 25.79
CA ALA A 151 2.02 1.59 24.50
C ALA A 151 2.98 1.10 23.42
N GLU A 152 4.28 0.97 23.71
CA GLU A 152 5.28 0.44 22.77
C GLU A 152 4.97 -1.00 22.37
N VAL A 153 4.60 -1.86 23.33
CA VAL A 153 4.18 -3.24 23.04
C VAL A 153 2.92 -3.25 22.17
N ALA A 154 1.91 -2.43 22.48
CA ALA A 154 0.71 -2.32 21.68
C ALA A 154 0.98 -1.82 20.25
N ILE A 155 1.90 -0.85 20.09
CA ILE A 155 2.35 -0.35 18.78
C ILE A 155 3.05 -1.46 18.01
N ALA A 156 3.95 -2.23 18.64
CA ALA A 156 4.65 -3.33 18.00
C ALA A 156 3.67 -4.41 17.51
N ILE A 157 2.68 -4.77 18.32
CA ILE A 157 1.61 -5.69 17.94
C ILE A 157 0.81 -5.15 16.75
N GLY A 158 0.39 -3.87 16.81
CA GLY A 158 -0.34 -3.22 15.72
C GLY A 158 0.45 -3.17 14.41
N LEU A 159 1.76 -2.92 14.50
CA LEU A 159 2.66 -3.00 13.36
C LEU A 159 2.69 -4.44 12.82
N VAL A 160 2.92 -5.48 13.63
CA VAL A 160 2.98 -6.87 13.11
C VAL A 160 1.71 -7.25 12.34
N PHE A 161 0.52 -6.95 12.87
CA PHE A 161 -0.74 -7.30 12.22
C PHE A 161 -1.08 -6.41 11.02
N GLY A 162 -0.52 -5.21 10.93
CA GLY A 162 -0.84 -4.31 9.82
C GLY A 162 -2.28 -3.80 9.84
N LEU A 163 -2.89 -3.78 11.02
CA LEU A 163 -4.17 -3.14 11.28
C LEU A 163 -3.82 -1.80 11.94
N LEU A 164 -4.25 -0.67 11.37
CA LEU A 164 -3.92 0.68 11.87
C LEU A 164 -2.44 1.09 11.69
N THR A 165 -1.78 0.68 10.60
CA THR A 165 -0.36 1.07 10.32
C THR A 165 -0.08 2.57 10.41
N ARG A 166 -1.06 3.42 10.08
CA ARG A 166 -0.94 4.88 10.25
C ARG A 166 -0.95 5.33 11.71
N VAL A 167 -1.80 4.73 12.54
CA VAL A 167 -1.89 5.04 13.98
C VAL A 167 -0.67 4.48 14.70
N ALA A 168 -0.23 3.27 14.32
CA ALA A 168 1.01 2.70 14.82
C ALA A 168 2.22 3.56 14.42
N GLY A 169 2.28 4.04 13.17
CA GLY A 169 3.29 5.00 12.71
C GLY A 169 3.30 6.30 13.53
N LEU A 170 2.13 6.86 13.84
CA LEU A 170 2.00 8.00 14.74
C LEU A 170 2.55 7.68 16.14
N GLY A 171 2.22 6.50 16.68
CA GLY A 171 2.76 6.02 17.95
C GLY A 171 4.29 5.96 17.95
N VAL A 172 4.90 5.42 16.89
CA VAL A 172 6.36 5.39 16.73
C VAL A 172 6.93 6.81 16.71
N VAL A 173 6.31 7.74 15.97
CA VAL A 173 6.76 9.15 15.92
C VAL A 173 6.68 9.80 17.30
N LEU A 174 5.59 9.61 18.04
CA LEU A 174 5.41 10.20 19.35
C LEU A 174 6.40 9.65 20.37
N VAL A 175 6.62 8.32 20.38
CA VAL A 175 7.53 7.68 21.32
C VAL A 175 8.99 8.02 21.00
N ALA A 176 9.42 7.80 19.76
CA ALA A 176 10.81 8.06 19.36
C ALA A 176 11.12 9.57 19.36
N GLY A 177 10.17 10.40 18.90
CA GLY A 177 10.31 11.86 18.93
C GLY A 177 10.28 12.42 20.36
N GLY A 178 9.45 11.86 21.24
CA GLY A 178 9.44 12.19 22.66
C GLY A 178 10.76 11.82 23.34
N ALA A 179 11.27 10.61 23.12
CA ALA A 179 12.58 10.20 23.63
C ALA A 179 13.68 11.13 23.11
N LEU A 180 13.65 11.48 21.83
CA LEU A 180 14.63 12.38 21.23
C LEU A 180 14.60 13.77 21.88
N ALA A 181 13.42 14.37 22.01
CA ALA A 181 13.25 15.71 22.55
C ALA A 181 13.52 15.81 24.06
N PHE A 182 13.01 14.85 24.85
CA PHE A 182 13.04 14.93 26.31
C PHE A 182 14.23 14.20 26.95
N VAL A 183 14.71 13.11 26.37
CA VAL A 183 15.77 12.27 26.97
C VAL A 183 17.12 12.52 26.31
N LEU A 184 17.18 12.45 24.97
CA LEU A 184 18.44 12.43 24.25
C LEU A 184 19.00 13.83 23.96
N TRP A 185 18.16 14.80 23.61
CA TRP A 185 18.62 16.16 23.27
C TRP A 185 18.47 17.16 24.41
N GLY A 186 17.59 16.90 25.38
CA GLY A 186 17.45 17.67 26.62
C GLY A 186 17.65 19.18 26.42
N ASN A 187 18.70 19.73 27.04
CA ASN A 187 19.00 21.17 27.04
C ASN A 187 19.87 21.66 25.85
N TRP A 188 19.69 21.05 24.66
CA TRP A 188 20.16 21.55 23.35
C TRP A 188 21.63 21.34 22.96
N THR A 189 22.09 20.09 22.95
CA THR A 189 23.27 19.72 22.14
C THR A 189 23.15 18.28 21.63
N PRO A 190 22.98 18.05 20.30
CA PRO A 190 22.89 16.69 19.73
C PRO A 190 24.26 16.01 19.53
N PHE A 191 25.35 16.75 19.74
CA PHE A 191 26.72 16.27 19.59
C PHE A 191 27.42 16.24 20.95
N GLU A 192 27.85 15.05 21.35
CA GLU A 192 28.70 14.87 22.53
C GLU A 192 30.18 14.92 22.13
N ALA A 193 30.97 15.72 22.85
CA ALA A 193 32.40 15.81 22.62
C ALA A 193 33.07 14.43 22.81
N GLY A 194 33.89 14.03 21.83
CA GLY A 194 34.68 12.80 21.90
C GLY A 194 33.98 11.52 21.45
N LYS A 195 32.71 11.58 21.01
CA LYS A 195 32.00 10.44 20.39
C LYS A 195 31.78 10.67 18.90
N PRO A 196 32.07 9.69 18.03
CA PRO A 196 31.70 9.79 16.62
C PRO A 196 30.18 9.59 16.46
N GLY A 197 29.52 10.53 15.80
CA GLY A 197 28.09 10.44 15.45
C GLY A 197 27.19 11.44 16.17
N PHE A 198 25.89 11.16 16.16
CA PHE A 198 24.85 12.00 16.75
C PHE A 198 24.07 11.21 17.79
N VAL A 199 23.75 11.85 18.91
CA VAL A 199 22.95 11.25 19.98
C VAL A 199 21.51 11.19 19.50
N GLY A 200 20.88 10.03 19.60
CA GLY A 200 19.49 9.83 19.15
C GLY A 200 19.36 9.37 17.70
N ALA A 201 20.39 8.72 17.15
CA ALA A 201 20.42 8.35 15.74
C ALA A 201 19.36 7.35 15.30
N LEU A 202 19.13 6.37 16.15
CA LEU A 202 18.12 5.36 15.94
C LEU A 202 16.72 5.98 16.03
N GLU A 203 16.53 6.90 16.96
CA GLU A 203 15.26 7.57 17.25
C GLU A 203 14.88 8.51 16.11
N LEU A 204 15.84 9.26 15.56
CA LEU A 204 15.64 10.06 14.35
C LEU A 204 15.24 9.18 13.16
N LEU A 205 15.90 8.03 12.98
CA LEU A 205 15.53 7.08 11.94
C LEU A 205 14.12 6.52 12.17
N LEU A 206 13.77 6.15 13.40
CA LEU A 206 12.44 5.66 13.75
C LEU A 206 11.35 6.70 13.53
N VAL A 207 11.62 7.98 13.83
CA VAL A 207 10.70 9.08 13.51
C VAL A 207 10.49 9.17 12.00
N ALA A 208 11.56 9.14 11.21
CA ALA A 208 11.45 9.18 9.75
C ALA A 208 10.65 7.99 9.20
N VAL A 209 10.88 6.79 9.73
CA VAL A 209 10.13 5.57 9.36
C VAL A 209 8.68 5.64 9.82
N GLY A 210 8.40 6.18 11.02
CA GLY A 210 7.05 6.38 11.51
C GLY A 210 6.25 7.36 10.64
N VAL A 211 6.88 8.46 10.21
CA VAL A 211 6.31 9.39 9.22
C VAL A 211 6.06 8.69 7.88
N LEU A 212 7.00 7.87 7.42
CA LEU A 212 6.82 7.05 6.22
C LEU A 212 5.57 6.16 6.34
N PHE A 213 5.36 5.49 7.48
CA PHE A 213 4.15 4.69 7.71
C PHE A 213 2.87 5.53 7.75
N MET A 214 2.90 6.78 8.24
CA MET A 214 1.74 7.68 8.17
C MET A 214 1.39 8.07 6.74
N LEU A 215 2.40 8.38 5.92
CA LEU A 215 2.21 8.86 4.55
C LEU A 215 1.85 7.71 3.59
N VAL A 216 2.61 6.62 3.64
CA VAL A 216 2.50 5.49 2.70
C VAL A 216 1.44 4.48 3.17
N GLY A 217 1.29 4.28 4.48
CA GLY A 217 0.44 3.24 5.06
C GLY A 217 1.09 1.84 5.01
N GLY A 218 0.28 0.82 5.28
CA GLY A 218 0.75 -0.57 5.47
C GLY A 218 1.06 -1.40 4.23
N GLY A 219 0.90 -0.84 3.02
CA GLY A 219 1.06 -1.57 1.75
C GLY A 219 -0.04 -2.60 1.46
N GLY A 220 0.06 -3.29 0.32
CA GLY A 220 -0.93 -4.27 -0.15
C GLY A 220 -1.07 -5.53 0.71
N TRP A 221 -0.08 -5.85 1.54
CA TRP A 221 -0.04 -6.98 2.48
C TRP A 221 -0.57 -6.63 3.88
N SER A 222 -1.02 -5.39 4.09
CA SER A 222 -1.67 -5.00 5.35
C SER A 222 -3.08 -5.56 5.41
N VAL A 223 -3.51 -6.01 6.59
CA VAL A 223 -4.91 -6.38 6.85
C VAL A 223 -5.86 -5.20 6.53
N ASP A 224 -5.41 -3.96 6.71
CA ASP A 224 -6.11 -2.73 6.29
C ASP A 224 -6.45 -2.70 4.77
N HIS A 225 -5.62 -3.29 3.91
CA HIS A 225 -5.88 -3.36 2.46
C HIS A 225 -7.04 -4.31 2.14
N GLY A 226 -7.10 -5.45 2.82
CA GLY A 226 -8.19 -6.43 2.65
C GLY A 226 -9.56 -5.84 2.97
N PHE A 227 -9.67 -5.04 4.03
CA PHE A 227 -10.92 -4.34 4.36
C PHE A 227 -11.26 -3.22 3.38
N ARG A 228 -10.27 -2.50 2.83
CA ARG A 228 -10.50 -1.43 1.85
C ARG A 228 -10.91 -1.99 0.48
N ALA A 229 -10.30 -3.08 0.04
CA ALA A 229 -10.65 -3.78 -1.20
C ALA A 229 -12.11 -4.27 -1.14
N ARG A 230 -12.51 -4.93 -0.04
CA ARG A 230 -13.90 -5.40 0.16
C ARG A 230 -14.93 -4.27 0.17
N ARG A 231 -14.59 -3.09 0.70
CA ARG A 231 -15.46 -1.91 0.64
C ARG A 231 -15.56 -1.30 -0.77
N ALA A 232 -14.49 -1.38 -1.55
CA ALA A 232 -14.51 -0.93 -2.94
C ALA A 232 -15.32 -1.90 -3.82
N GLU A 233 -15.16 -3.21 -3.62
CA GLU A 233 -15.96 -4.26 -4.27
C GLU A 233 -17.45 -4.16 -3.91
N ALA A 234 -17.79 -3.96 -2.64
CA ALA A 234 -19.18 -3.77 -2.20
C ALA A 234 -19.82 -2.45 -2.66
N LYS A 235 -19.03 -1.48 -3.15
CA LYS A 235 -19.53 -0.27 -3.80
C LYS A 235 -19.64 -0.40 -5.33
N ALA A 236 -18.97 -1.40 -5.90
CA ALA A 236 -18.96 -1.68 -7.33
C ALA A 236 -19.97 -2.76 -7.75
N ALA A 237 -20.45 -3.57 -6.78
CA ALA A 237 -21.59 -4.49 -6.91
C ALA A 237 -22.91 -3.76 -6.60
#